data_AF-A0A0F9MFF3-F1
#
_entry.id   AF-A0A0F9MFF3-F1
#
_cell.length_a   1.000
_cell.length_b   1.000
_cell.length_c   1.000
_cell.angle_alpha   90.00
_cell.angle_beta   90.00
_cell.angle_gamma   90.00
#
_symmetry.space_group_name_H-M   'P 1'
#
loop_
_entity.id
_entity.type
_entity.pdbx_description
1 polymer ?
#
loop_
_entity_poly.entity_id
_entity_poly.type
_entity_poly.pdbx_seq_one_letter_code
_entity_poly.pdbx_strand_id
1 'polypeptide(L)'
;MDTFIKDSVENMLHTEVSTTFANIGQRMLHAMLGIADEAGELIKMMLRSTYYNQTINMNDYKDELGDIWWYLCLAVDELAKTENKTPEDVFREILNINKAKLKVRYSDIYTHERARNRDIVSEKTAIHKEAAKTETEPE
;
A
#
# COMPACT_ATOMS: atom_id res chain seq x y z
N MET A 1 -21.28 -20.24 -36.13
CA MET A 1 -21.15 -21.33 -35.15
C MET A 1 -20.65 -20.68 -33.88
N ASP A 2 -21.52 -20.44 -32.90
CA ASP A 2 -21.07 -19.91 -31.62
C ASP A 2 -20.25 -20.99 -30.92
N THR A 3 -18.99 -20.65 -30.68
CA THR A 3 -18.08 -21.50 -29.93
C THR A 3 -18.11 -21.05 -28.48
N PHE A 4 -17.87 -21.99 -27.56
CA PHE A 4 -17.72 -21.69 -26.13
C PHE A 4 -16.75 -20.52 -25.85
N ILE A 5 -15.68 -20.40 -26.66
CA ILE A 5 -14.73 -19.28 -26.57
C ILE A 5 -15.37 -17.95 -26.97
N LYS A 6 -16.19 -17.93 -28.02
CA LYS A 6 -16.85 -16.70 -28.48
C LYS A 6 -17.83 -16.17 -27.43
N ASP A 7 -18.66 -17.04 -26.85
CA ASP A 7 -19.56 -16.69 -25.74
C ASP A 7 -18.79 -16.19 -24.50
N SER A 8 -17.69 -16.87 -24.14
CA SER A 8 -16.84 -16.45 -23.00
C SER A 8 -16.19 -15.08 -23.23
N VAL A 9 -15.67 -14.82 -24.42
CA VAL A 9 -15.04 -13.53 -24.77
C VAL A 9 -16.09 -12.42 -24.79
N GLU A 10 -17.25 -12.66 -25.38
CA GLU A 10 -18.33 -11.68 -25.40
C GLU A 10 -18.76 -11.34 -23.96
N ASN A 11 -19.00 -12.31 -23.09
CA ASN A 11 -19.36 -12.07 -21.68
C ASN A 11 -18.25 -11.32 -20.90
N MET A 12 -16.98 -11.60 -21.18
CA MET A 12 -15.85 -10.86 -20.61
C MET A 12 -15.85 -9.39 -21.05
N LEU A 13 -16.04 -9.12 -22.35
CA LEU A 13 -16.07 -7.76 -22.90
C LEU A 13 -17.24 -6.92 -22.35
N HIS A 14 -18.37 -7.55 -22.00
CA HIS A 14 -19.49 -6.83 -21.37
C HIS A 14 -19.20 -6.39 -19.93
N THR A 15 -18.24 -7.04 -19.26
CA THR A 15 -17.89 -6.78 -17.86
C THR A 15 -16.50 -6.19 -17.69
N GLU A 16 -15.74 -6.04 -18.78
CA GLU A 16 -14.44 -5.40 -18.72
C GLU A 16 -14.58 -3.91 -18.40
N VAL A 17 -13.78 -3.45 -17.44
CA VAL A 17 -13.77 -2.06 -16.98
C VAL A 17 -12.64 -1.25 -17.62
N SER A 18 -11.89 -1.85 -18.54
CA SER A 18 -10.73 -1.22 -19.21
C SER A 18 -11.11 0.02 -20.02
N THR A 19 -12.38 0.11 -20.45
CA THR A 19 -12.97 1.28 -21.13
C THR A 19 -13.33 2.41 -20.17
N THR A 20 -13.41 2.11 -18.88
CA THR A 20 -13.64 3.07 -17.81
C THR A 20 -12.29 3.42 -17.22
N PHE A 21 -11.45 4.16 -17.96
CA PHE A 21 -10.25 4.75 -17.40
C PHE A 21 -10.67 5.66 -16.25
N ALA A 22 -10.62 5.13 -15.02
CA ALA A 22 -10.69 5.95 -13.84
C ALA A 22 -9.58 6.99 -13.96
N ASN A 23 -9.88 8.25 -13.66
CA ASN A 23 -8.93 9.35 -13.72
C ASN A 23 -7.94 9.24 -12.54
N ILE A 24 -7.14 8.17 -12.54
CA ILE A 24 -6.11 7.92 -11.55
C ILE A 24 -4.94 8.84 -11.90
N GLY A 25 -4.45 9.58 -10.91
CA GLY A 25 -3.27 10.42 -11.08
C GLY A 25 -2.10 9.59 -11.60
N GLN A 26 -1.46 10.04 -12.69
CA GLN A 26 -0.39 9.29 -13.34
C GLN A 26 0.77 8.96 -12.38
N ARG A 27 1.05 9.86 -11.43
CA ARG A 27 2.06 9.66 -10.38
C ARG A 27 1.63 8.65 -9.34
N MET A 28 0.35 8.63 -8.98
CA MET A 28 -0.22 7.59 -8.12
C MET A 28 -0.07 6.22 -8.77
N LEU A 29 -0.42 6.11 -10.06
CA LEU A 29 -0.27 4.86 -10.81
C LEU A 29 1.21 4.43 -10.89
N HIS A 30 2.12 5.35 -11.22
CA HIS A 30 3.55 5.07 -11.31
C HIS A 30 4.12 4.61 -9.96
N ALA A 31 3.76 5.28 -8.87
CA ALA A 31 4.19 4.89 -7.53
C ALA A 31 3.70 3.48 -7.16
N MET A 32 2.44 3.14 -7.44
CA MET A 32 1.90 1.82 -7.08
C MET A 32 2.52 0.70 -7.90
N LEU A 33 2.74 0.92 -9.21
CA LEU A 33 3.41 -0.06 -10.07
C LEU A 33 4.86 -0.27 -9.66
N GLY A 34 5.58 0.81 -9.37
CA GLY A 34 6.96 0.75 -8.89
C GLY A 34 7.08 0.00 -7.56
N ILE A 35 6.28 0.37 -6.54
CA ILE A 35 6.28 -0.35 -5.25
C ILE A 35 6.05 -1.85 -5.43
N ALA A 36 5.16 -2.25 -6.35
CA ALA A 36 4.89 -3.66 -6.60
C ALA A 36 6.09 -4.39 -7.22
N ASP A 37 6.82 -3.76 -8.13
CA ASP A 37 8.00 -4.32 -8.79
C ASP A 37 9.15 -4.50 -7.79
N GLU A 38 9.50 -3.43 -7.06
CA GLU A 38 10.62 -3.45 -6.10
C GLU A 38 10.32 -4.33 -4.88
N ALA A 39 9.05 -4.42 -4.45
CA ALA A 39 8.65 -5.42 -3.47
C ALA A 39 8.83 -6.85 -4.00
N GLY A 40 8.62 -7.07 -5.30
CA GLY A 40 8.89 -8.32 -5.99
C GLY A 40 10.37 -8.68 -5.99
N GLU A 41 11.25 -7.71 -6.22
CA GLU A 41 12.71 -7.84 -6.11
C GLU A 41 13.13 -8.31 -4.70
N LEU A 42 12.66 -7.61 -3.66
CA LEU A 42 12.90 -8.00 -2.25
C LEU A 42 12.39 -9.40 -1.94
N ILE A 43 11.16 -9.73 -2.36
CA ILE A 43 10.60 -11.07 -2.14
C ILE A 43 11.46 -12.12 -2.83
N LYS A 44 11.92 -11.87 -4.05
CA LYS A 44 12.81 -12.78 -4.78
C LYS A 44 14.09 -13.06 -3.99
N MET A 45 14.67 -12.04 -3.35
CA MET A 45 15.82 -12.20 -2.45
C MET A 45 15.48 -13.08 -1.23
N MET A 46 14.34 -12.83 -0.57
CA MET A 46 13.92 -13.60 0.60
C MET A 46 13.62 -15.07 0.25
N LEU A 47 12.95 -15.31 -0.88
CA LEU A 47 12.66 -16.66 -1.38
C LEU A 47 13.95 -17.42 -1.66
N ARG A 48 14.93 -16.79 -2.32
CA ARG A 48 16.23 -17.41 -2.60
C ARG A 48 16.96 -17.81 -1.32
N SER A 49 16.96 -16.93 -0.33
CA SER A 49 17.58 -17.23 0.96
C SER A 49 16.85 -18.36 1.69
N THR A 50 15.52 -18.32 1.71
CA THR A 50 14.68 -19.27 2.45
C THR A 50 14.71 -20.69 1.85
N TYR A 51 14.56 -20.81 0.52
CA TYR A 51 14.37 -22.12 -0.13
C TYR A 51 15.64 -22.70 -0.73
N TYR A 52 16.63 -21.87 -1.04
CA TYR A 52 17.87 -22.31 -1.69
C TYR A 52 19.12 -22.06 -0.83
N ASN A 53 18.96 -21.66 0.43
CA ASN A 53 20.04 -21.40 1.38
C ASN A 53 21.12 -20.43 0.83
N GLN A 54 20.69 -19.46 0.02
CA GLN A 54 21.57 -18.44 -0.54
C GLN A 54 21.76 -17.29 0.45
N THR A 55 22.98 -16.74 0.48
CA THR A 55 23.27 -15.55 1.28
C THR A 55 22.59 -14.33 0.67
N ILE A 56 21.98 -13.49 1.52
CA ILE A 56 21.43 -12.20 1.10
C ILE A 56 22.58 -11.22 0.90
N ASN A 57 22.66 -10.62 -0.29
CA ASN A 57 23.54 -9.48 -0.51
C ASN A 57 22.92 -8.23 0.13
N MET A 58 23.59 -7.71 1.15
CA MET A 58 23.09 -6.58 1.93
C MET A 58 23.15 -5.24 1.19
N ASN A 59 23.94 -5.13 0.11
CA ASN A 59 23.93 -3.93 -0.73
C ASN A 59 22.68 -3.91 -1.58
N ASP A 60 22.40 -5.00 -2.30
CA ASP A 60 21.17 -5.17 -3.09
C ASP A 60 19.95 -4.95 -2.18
N TYR A 61 19.94 -5.52 -0.96
CA TYR A 61 18.82 -5.34 -0.03
C TYR A 61 18.56 -3.87 0.36
N LYS A 62 19.61 -3.06 0.47
CA LYS A 62 19.48 -1.63 0.74
C LYS A 62 19.02 -0.86 -0.48
N ASP A 63 19.44 -1.28 -1.67
CA ASP A 63 19.05 -0.68 -2.95
C ASP A 63 17.54 -0.82 -3.13
N GLU A 64 17.02 -2.05 -3.04
CA GLU A 64 15.58 -2.31 -3.19
C GLU A 64 14.71 -1.62 -2.11
N LEU A 65 15.22 -1.49 -0.88
CA LEU A 65 14.57 -0.69 0.16
C LEU A 65 14.54 0.80 -0.20
N GLY A 66 15.61 1.29 -0.82
CA GLY A 66 15.71 2.65 -1.35
C GLY A 66 14.72 2.90 -2.49
N ASP A 67 14.56 1.94 -3.40
CA ASP A 67 13.64 2.07 -4.53
C ASP A 67 12.18 2.05 -4.06
N ILE A 68 11.81 1.17 -3.12
CA ILE A 68 10.50 1.24 -2.44
C ILE A 68 10.29 2.62 -1.79
N TRP A 69 11.31 3.12 -1.09
CA TRP A 69 11.23 4.43 -0.45
C TRP A 69 11.04 5.55 -1.46
N TRP A 70 11.71 5.50 -2.60
CA TRP A 70 11.56 6.47 -3.68
C TRP A 70 10.12 6.54 -4.19
N TYR A 71 9.49 5.39 -4.48
CA TYR A 71 8.09 5.36 -4.91
C TYR A 71 7.12 5.75 -3.80
N LEU A 72 7.41 5.43 -2.53
CA LEU A 72 6.63 5.94 -1.39
C LEU A 72 6.69 7.48 -1.32
N CYS A 73 7.86 8.08 -1.51
CA CYS A 73 7.99 9.54 -1.58
C CYS A 73 7.19 10.13 -2.74
N LEU A 74 7.16 9.48 -3.91
CA LEU A 74 6.34 9.90 -5.03
C LEU A 74 4.83 9.87 -4.70
N ALA A 75 4.36 8.82 -4.03
CA ALA A 75 2.96 8.71 -3.60
C ALA A 75 2.61 9.79 -2.57
N VAL A 76 3.51 10.08 -1.62
CA VAL A 76 3.33 11.12 -0.61
C VAL A 76 3.28 12.52 -1.23
N ASP A 77 4.18 12.84 -2.16
CA ASP A 77 4.18 14.12 -2.88
C ASP A 77 2.88 14.35 -3.67
N GLU A 78 2.37 13.31 -4.34
CA GLU A 78 1.12 13.38 -5.09
C GLU A 78 -0.08 13.63 -4.16
N LEU A 79 -0.14 12.92 -3.03
CA LEU A 79 -1.20 13.09 -2.04
C LEU A 79 -1.15 14.47 -1.39
N ALA A 80 0.05 14.96 -1.05
CA ALA A 80 0.26 16.30 -0.51
C ALA A 80 -0.24 17.39 -1.47
N LYS A 81 0.02 17.26 -2.77
CA LYS A 81 -0.51 18.18 -3.79
C LYS A 81 -2.03 18.12 -3.91
N THR A 82 -2.59 16.91 -3.85
CA THR A 82 -4.04 16.69 -3.94
C THR A 82 -4.78 17.30 -2.75
N GLU A 83 -4.20 17.19 -1.56
CA GLU A 83 -4.79 17.69 -0.31
C GLU A 83 -4.35 19.12 0.05
N ASN A 84 -3.53 19.76 -0.78
CA ASN A 84 -2.93 21.06 -0.51
C ASN A 84 -2.20 21.13 0.86
N LYS A 85 -1.41 20.08 1.15
CA LYS A 85 -0.57 19.93 2.34
C LYS A 85 0.90 19.86 1.96
N THR A 86 1.81 19.90 2.95
CA THR A 86 3.21 19.56 2.69
C THR A 86 3.41 18.04 2.66
N PRO A 87 4.43 17.51 1.95
CA PRO A 87 4.79 16.10 2.02
C PRO A 87 5.08 15.62 3.45
N GLU A 88 5.63 16.48 4.31
CA GLU A 88 5.91 16.14 5.70
C GLU A 88 4.61 15.92 6.51
N ASP A 89 3.60 16.76 6.31
CA ASP A 89 2.31 16.62 6.99
C ASP A 89 1.61 15.33 6.60
N VAL A 90 1.55 15.04 5.28
CA VAL A 90 0.97 13.80 4.76
C VAL A 90 1.74 12.58 5.27
N PHE A 91 3.07 12.64 5.26
CA PHE A 91 3.89 11.55 5.79
C PHE A 91 3.61 11.30 7.28
N ARG A 92 3.56 12.37 8.09
CA ARG A 92 3.22 12.33 9.51
C ARG A 92 1.83 11.72 9.74
N GLU A 93 0.85 12.11 8.94
CA GLU A 93 -0.52 11.61 8.99
C GLU A 93 -0.59 10.10 8.70
N ILE A 94 0.03 9.63 7.62
CA ILE A 94 0.10 8.20 7.27
C ILE A 94 0.66 7.37 8.43
N LEU A 95 1.77 7.84 9.04
CA LEU A 95 2.38 7.15 10.17
C LEU A 95 1.50 7.17 11.42
N ASN A 96 0.83 8.28 11.72
CA ASN A 96 -0.06 8.40 12.88
C ASN A 96 -1.29 7.51 12.74
N ILE A 97 -1.91 7.47 11.55
CA ILE A 97 -3.03 6.56 11.24
C ILE A 97 -2.60 5.11 11.43
N ASN A 98 -1.41 4.73 10.93
CA ASN A 98 -0.89 3.38 11.09
C ASN A 98 -0.68 3.03 12.57
N LYS A 99 -0.07 3.93 13.34
CA LYS A 99 0.14 3.77 14.79
C LYS A 99 -1.19 3.67 15.55
N ALA A 100 -2.19 4.48 15.23
CA ALA A 100 -3.50 4.45 15.89
C ALA A 100 -4.17 3.08 15.76
N LYS A 101 -4.23 2.56 14.52
CA LYS A 101 -4.69 1.19 14.22
C LYS A 101 -3.91 0.13 15.01
N LEU A 102 -2.58 0.21 14.98
CA LEU A 102 -1.74 -0.82 15.61
C LEU A 102 -1.79 -0.75 17.14
N LYS A 103 -1.99 0.41 17.76
CA LYS A 103 -2.23 0.55 19.20
C LYS A 103 -3.54 -0.09 19.63
N VAL A 104 -4.58 -0.05 18.79
CA VAL A 104 -5.82 -0.79 19.06
C VAL A 104 -5.56 -2.29 19.01
N ARG A 105 -4.88 -2.76 17.95
CA ARG A 105 -4.62 -4.20 17.75
C ARG A 105 -3.65 -4.79 18.76
N TYR A 106 -2.59 -4.04 19.07
CA TYR A 106 -1.47 -4.45 19.91
C TYR A 106 -1.25 -3.36 20.96
N SER A 107 -2.13 -3.31 21.96
CA SER A 107 -2.12 -2.27 23.00
C SER A 107 -0.85 -2.22 23.85
N ASP A 108 -0.08 -3.31 23.89
CA ASP A 108 1.15 -3.43 24.67
C ASP A 108 2.19 -4.18 23.82
N ILE A 109 1.93 -5.47 23.57
CA ILE A 109 2.77 -6.31 22.72
C ILE A 109 1.97 -7.04 21.64
N TYR A 110 2.69 -7.53 20.63
CA TYR A 110 2.18 -8.49 19.68
C TYR A 110 1.83 -9.81 20.36
N THR A 111 0.67 -10.39 20.01
CA THR A 111 0.35 -11.79 20.29
C THR A 111 -0.32 -12.42 19.07
N HIS A 112 -0.13 -13.74 18.87
CA HIS A 112 -0.83 -14.48 17.80
C HIS A 112 -2.35 -14.42 17.95
N GLU A 113 -2.85 -14.42 19.20
CA GLU A 113 -4.27 -14.30 19.52
C GLU A 113 -4.83 -12.97 19.00
N ARG A 114 -4.21 -11.84 19.33
CA ARG A 114 -4.64 -10.50 18.85
C ARG A 114 -4.48 -10.33 17.35
N ALA A 115 -3.45 -10.96 16.77
CA ALA A 115 -3.25 -10.96 15.32
C ALA A 115 -4.37 -11.72 14.58
N ARG A 116 -4.91 -12.79 15.18
CA ARG A 116 -6.00 -13.61 14.63
C ARG A 116 -7.38 -13.00 14.92
N ASN A 117 -7.61 -12.50 16.13
CA ASN A 117 -8.90 -12.01 16.63
C ASN A 117 -8.96 -10.47 16.59
N ARG A 118 -8.92 -9.92 15.37
CA ARG A 118 -8.87 -8.47 15.16
C ARG A 118 -10.23 -7.80 15.40
N ASP A 119 -10.25 -6.78 16.25
CA ASP A 119 -11.40 -5.86 16.35
C ASP A 119 -11.35 -4.81 15.24
N ILE A 120 -11.91 -5.18 14.08
CA ILE A 120 -11.92 -4.34 12.88
C ILE A 120 -12.70 -3.04 13.09
N VAL A 121 -13.75 -3.06 13.92
CA VAL A 121 -14.59 -1.87 14.16
C VAL A 121 -13.80 -0.83 14.95
N SER A 122 -13.14 -1.26 16.03
CA SER A 122 -12.28 -0.38 16.82
C SER A 122 -11.07 0.12 16.01
N GLU A 123 -10.45 -0.74 15.20
CA GLU A 123 -9.35 -0.33 14.30
C GLU A 123 -9.78 0.78 13.32
N LYS A 124 -10.92 0.61 12.64
CA LYS A 124 -11.44 1.61 11.70
C LYS A 124 -11.83 2.91 12.40
N THR A 125 -12.43 2.82 13.59
CA THR A 125 -12.77 3.99 14.41
C THR A 125 -11.53 4.80 14.77
N ALA A 126 -10.43 4.13 15.16
CA ALA A 126 -9.17 4.79 15.45
C ALA A 126 -8.53 5.43 14.21
N ILE A 127 -8.61 4.78 13.04
CA ILE A 127 -8.14 5.34 11.76
C ILE A 127 -8.87 6.64 11.43
N HIS A 128 -10.22 6.61 11.41
CA HIS A 128 -11.01 7.81 11.06
C HIS A 128 -10.86 8.92 12.08
N LYS A 129 -10.79 8.58 13.38
CA LYS A 129 -10.55 9.58 14.43
C LYS A 129 -9.21 10.28 14.25
N GLU A 130 -8.16 9.56 13.87
CA GLU A 130 -6.84 10.17 13.66
C GLU A 130 -6.82 11.02 12.39
N ALA A 131 -7.40 10.53 11.28
CA ALA A 131 -7.51 11.28 10.02
C ALA A 131 -8.37 12.56 10.15
N ALA A 132 -9.34 12.60 11.06
CA ALA A 132 -10.17 13.79 11.28
C ALA A 132 -9.48 14.90 12.09
N LYS A 133 -8.44 14.59 12.88
CA LYS A 133 -7.72 15.61 13.68
C LYS A 133 -6.92 16.55 12.81
N THR A 134 -6.32 16.01 11.75
CA THR A 134 -5.48 16.72 10.77
C THR A 134 -6.24 17.75 9.94
N GLU A 135 -7.59 17.76 9.99
CA GLU A 135 -8.43 18.78 9.34
C GLU A 135 -8.70 20.01 10.24
N THR A 136 -8.40 19.94 11.54
CA THR A 136 -8.89 20.91 12.55
C THR A 136 -7.80 21.71 13.29
N GLU A 137 -6.52 21.47 13.04
CA GLU A 137 -5.42 22.26 13.62
C GLU A 137 -4.91 23.28 12.58
N PRO A 138 -5.37 24.55 12.63
CA PRO A 138 -4.65 25.63 11.96
C PRO A 138 -3.37 25.93 12.77
N GLU A 139 -2.26 26.09 12.07
CA GLU A 139 -1.03 26.71 12.63
C GLU A 139 -1.30 28.12 13.14
#